data_AF-A0A843GZU0-F1
#
_entry.id   AF-A0A843GZU0-F1
#
_cell.length_a   1.000
_cell.length_b   1.000
_cell.length_c   1.000
_cell.angle_alpha   90.00
_cell.angle_beta   90.00
_cell.angle_gamma   90.00
#
_symmetry.space_group_name_H-M   'P 1'
#
loop_
_entity.id
_entity.type
_entity.pdbx_description
1 polymer ?
#
loop_
_entity_poly.entity_id
_entity_poly.type
_entity_poly.pdbx_seq_one_letter_code
_entity_poly.pdbx_strand_id
1 'polypeptide(L)'
;MYNWSKMFDVICQKYSGETLKTKYGDLMEKFVKKLKIADKELYDDLMDGLYVLVFGEHFNEETAKDAVSCMVNDDGTTGEHWNIEETTAVAKQNNIVFGNFNQFDWYYTLNMIYSDFSKVFGSNTEMYIKVAKSWLEDKDAPKGKAYKYYKMTREQGVNV
;
A
#
# COMPACT_ATOMS: atom_id res chain seq x y z
N MET A 1 -4.28 -1.00 -7.09
CA MET A 1 -4.24 -0.33 -8.41
C MET A 1 -4.77 1.09 -8.23
N TYR A 2 -4.27 2.12 -8.93
CA TYR A 2 -4.57 3.51 -8.57
C TYR A 2 -6.06 3.89 -8.73
N ASN A 3 -6.63 4.52 -7.70
CA ASN A 3 -7.99 5.05 -7.71
C ASN A 3 -7.96 6.55 -8.02
N TRP A 4 -8.13 6.91 -9.30
CA TRP A 4 -8.14 8.30 -9.77
C TRP A 4 -9.15 9.17 -9.02
N SER A 5 -10.40 8.70 -8.87
CA SER A 5 -11.47 9.50 -8.25
C SER A 5 -11.10 9.88 -6.82
N LYS A 6 -10.61 8.91 -6.04
CA LYS A 6 -10.21 9.12 -4.65
C LYS A 6 -9.00 10.06 -4.53
N MET A 7 -8.00 9.89 -5.39
CA MET A 7 -6.85 10.79 -5.42
C MET A 7 -7.26 12.22 -5.80
N PHE A 8 -8.12 12.36 -6.80
CA PHE A 8 -8.64 13.66 -7.23
C PHE A 8 -9.46 14.34 -6.12
N ASP A 9 -10.29 13.59 -5.40
CA ASP A 9 -11.03 14.10 -4.25
C ASP A 9 -10.10 14.65 -3.17
N VAL A 10 -9.03 13.93 -2.83
CA VAL A 10 -8.04 14.42 -1.84
C VAL A 10 -7.27 15.64 -2.38
N ILE A 11 -6.92 15.67 -3.66
CA ILE A 11 -6.27 16.84 -4.29
C ILE A 11 -7.18 18.07 -4.19
N CYS A 12 -8.48 17.93 -4.51
CA CYS A 12 -9.45 19.01 -4.39
C CYS A 12 -9.57 19.48 -2.93
N GLN A 13 -9.65 18.57 -1.96
CA GLN A 13 -9.70 18.95 -0.54
C GLN A 13 -8.43 19.70 -0.09
N LYS A 14 -7.25 19.28 -0.57
CA LYS A 14 -5.95 19.77 -0.08
C LYS A 14 -5.48 21.06 -0.76
N TYR A 15 -5.74 21.24 -2.05
CA TYR A 15 -5.12 22.29 -2.86
C TYR A 15 -6.10 23.25 -3.52
N SER A 16 -7.41 22.95 -3.53
CA SER A 16 -8.39 23.77 -4.25
C SER A 16 -9.83 23.25 -4.09
N GLY A 17 -10.62 23.90 -3.24
CA GLY A 17 -12.03 23.58 -2.96
C GLY A 17 -12.94 23.52 -4.20
N GLU A 18 -14.22 23.17 -3.97
CA GLU A 18 -15.30 22.80 -4.93
C GLU A 18 -15.16 23.31 -6.38
N THR A 19 -14.73 24.55 -6.59
CA THR A 19 -14.45 25.15 -7.90
C THR A 19 -13.60 24.28 -8.84
N LEU A 20 -12.53 23.63 -8.36
CA LEU A 20 -11.64 22.86 -9.23
C LEU A 20 -12.28 21.53 -9.65
N LYS A 21 -13.01 20.88 -8.73
CA LYS A 21 -13.81 19.69 -8.98
C LYS A 21 -14.92 19.97 -9.99
N THR A 22 -15.68 21.05 -9.79
CA THR A 22 -16.79 21.44 -10.66
C THR A 22 -16.33 21.88 -12.06
N LYS A 23 -15.21 22.60 -12.15
CA LYS A 23 -14.75 23.16 -13.43
C LYS A 23 -13.97 22.17 -14.30
N TYR A 24 -13.21 21.27 -13.68
CA TYR A 24 -12.25 20.44 -14.40
C TYR A 24 -12.39 18.93 -14.17
N GLY A 25 -13.25 18.46 -13.25
CA GLY A 25 -13.38 17.03 -12.92
C GLY A 25 -13.60 16.14 -14.15
N ASP A 26 -14.63 16.43 -14.93
CA ASP A 26 -14.95 15.67 -16.15
C ASP A 26 -13.84 15.71 -17.20
N LEU A 27 -13.17 16.88 -17.34
CA LEU A 27 -12.08 17.05 -18.29
C LEU A 27 -10.87 16.21 -17.86
N MET A 28 -10.52 16.24 -16.58
CA MET A 28 -9.41 15.49 -16.02
C MET A 28 -9.68 13.98 -16.08
N GLU A 29 -10.90 13.52 -15.79
CA GLU A 29 -11.26 12.10 -15.91
C GLU A 29 -11.13 11.62 -17.37
N LYS A 30 -11.62 12.41 -18.34
CA LYS A 30 -11.46 12.11 -19.77
C LYS A 30 -9.99 12.10 -20.18
N PHE A 31 -9.20 13.06 -19.69
CA PHE A 31 -7.76 13.14 -19.95
C PHE A 31 -7.04 11.89 -19.46
N VAL A 32 -7.22 11.52 -18.18
CA VAL A 32 -6.56 10.36 -17.57
C VAL A 32 -6.94 9.05 -18.26
N LYS A 33 -8.21 8.87 -18.65
CA LYS A 33 -8.66 7.69 -19.42
C LYS A 33 -8.02 7.62 -20.81
N LYS A 34 -7.93 8.76 -21.52
CA LYS A 34 -7.27 8.80 -22.84
C LYS A 34 -5.78 8.58 -22.74
N LEU A 35 -5.13 9.16 -21.74
CA LEU A 35 -3.70 8.99 -21.49
C LEU A 35 -3.36 7.52 -21.27
N LYS A 36 -4.14 6.80 -20.44
CA LYS A 36 -3.96 5.36 -20.20
C LYS A 36 -3.89 4.52 -21.47
N ILE A 37 -4.65 4.90 -22.50
CA ILE A 37 -4.71 4.18 -23.78
C ILE A 37 -3.59 4.63 -24.71
N ALA A 38 -3.34 5.94 -24.76
CA ALA A 38 -2.38 6.53 -25.69
C ALA A 38 -0.92 6.26 -25.27
N ASP A 39 -0.65 6.31 -23.97
CA ASP A 39 0.68 6.16 -23.39
C ASP A 39 0.56 5.60 -21.96
N LYS A 40 0.68 4.28 -21.84
CA LYS A 40 0.52 3.59 -20.56
C LYS A 40 1.65 3.91 -19.59
N GLU A 41 2.88 4.08 -20.08
CA GLU A 41 4.04 4.37 -19.25
C GLU A 41 3.89 5.77 -18.62
N LEU A 42 3.58 6.78 -19.43
CA LEU A 42 3.31 8.13 -18.93
C LEU A 42 2.09 8.18 -17.99
N TYR A 43 1.07 7.36 -18.25
CA TYR A 43 -0.06 7.21 -17.33
C TYR A 43 0.39 6.65 -15.98
N ASP A 44 1.17 5.57 -15.97
CA ASP A 44 1.62 4.94 -14.73
C ASP A 44 2.51 5.92 -13.94
N ASP A 45 3.47 6.59 -14.58
CA ASP A 45 4.32 7.63 -13.96
C ASP A 45 3.51 8.78 -13.35
N LEU A 46 2.50 9.28 -14.08
CA LEU A 46 1.62 10.33 -13.57
C LEU A 46 0.85 9.86 -12.34
N MET A 47 0.28 8.66 -12.40
CA MET A 47 -0.55 8.12 -11.32
C MET A 47 0.29 7.79 -10.08
N ASP A 48 1.51 7.27 -10.26
CA ASP A 48 2.51 7.09 -9.22
C ASP A 48 2.83 8.41 -8.50
N GLY A 49 3.15 9.45 -9.29
CA GLY A 49 3.49 10.77 -8.75
C GLY A 49 2.31 11.40 -7.99
N LEU A 50 1.10 11.30 -8.53
CA LEU A 50 -0.11 11.78 -7.86
C LEU A 50 -0.42 10.99 -6.59
N TYR A 51 -0.23 9.68 -6.61
CA TYR A 51 -0.41 8.84 -5.43
C TYR A 51 0.53 9.27 -4.30
N VAL A 52 1.83 9.41 -4.59
CA VAL A 52 2.82 9.84 -3.60
C VAL A 52 2.55 11.26 -3.11
N LEU A 53 2.07 12.17 -3.96
CA LEU A 53 1.66 13.52 -3.56
C LEU A 53 0.49 13.50 -2.55
N VAL A 54 -0.45 12.57 -2.73
CA VAL A 54 -1.68 12.47 -1.95
C VAL A 54 -1.47 11.69 -0.65
N PHE A 55 -0.87 10.50 -0.72
CA PHE A 55 -0.75 9.56 0.39
C PHE A 55 0.66 9.45 0.97
N GLY A 56 1.65 10.10 0.34
CA GLY A 56 3.06 9.85 0.62
C GLY A 56 3.53 8.52 0.04
N GLU A 57 4.76 8.12 0.38
CA GLU A 57 5.32 6.82 0.01
C GLU A 57 4.80 5.70 0.92
N HIS A 58 3.49 5.68 1.19
CA HIS A 58 2.86 4.76 2.14
C HIS A 58 1.61 4.14 1.53
N PHE A 59 1.23 2.97 2.03
CA PHE A 59 -0.05 2.40 1.68
C PHE A 59 -1.20 3.24 2.24
N ASN A 60 -2.27 3.32 1.46
CA ASN A 60 -3.61 3.57 1.97
C ASN A 60 -4.38 2.24 2.08
N GLU A 61 -5.54 2.26 2.73
CA GLU A 61 -6.37 1.06 2.96
C GLU A 61 -6.59 0.21 1.70
N GLU A 62 -6.99 0.85 0.62
CA GLU A 62 -7.38 0.19 -0.63
C GLU A 62 -6.17 -0.44 -1.31
N THR A 63 -5.06 0.30 -1.40
CA THR A 63 -3.81 -0.25 -1.97
C THR A 63 -3.21 -1.36 -1.11
N ALA A 64 -3.37 -1.31 0.21
CA ALA A 64 -2.88 -2.36 1.09
C ALA A 64 -3.72 -3.63 0.95
N LYS A 65 -5.06 -3.50 0.94
CA LYS A 65 -5.98 -4.62 0.71
C LYS A 65 -5.75 -5.27 -0.65
N ASP A 66 -5.60 -4.46 -1.70
CA ASP A 66 -5.24 -4.96 -3.04
C ASP A 66 -3.93 -5.75 -2.99
N ALA A 67 -2.89 -5.19 -2.37
CA ALA A 67 -1.57 -5.83 -2.30
C ALA A 67 -1.61 -7.16 -1.53
N VAL A 68 -2.29 -7.17 -0.37
CA VAL A 68 -2.42 -8.38 0.46
C VAL A 68 -3.32 -9.43 -0.22
N SER A 69 -4.40 -9.02 -0.91
CA SER A 69 -5.29 -9.96 -1.63
C SER A 69 -4.59 -10.77 -2.72
N CYS A 70 -3.46 -10.27 -3.22
CA CYS A 70 -2.68 -10.91 -4.28
C CYS A 70 -1.59 -11.86 -3.73
N MET A 71 -1.45 -11.99 -2.40
CA MET A 71 -0.43 -12.85 -1.80
C MET A 71 -0.79 -14.34 -1.96
N VAL A 72 0.21 -15.15 -2.31
CA VAL A 72 0.17 -16.61 -2.22
C VAL A 72 1.03 -17.00 -1.03
N ASN A 73 0.38 -17.45 0.03
CA ASN A 73 1.06 -17.75 1.29
C ASN A 73 1.80 -19.08 1.19
N ASP A 74 2.93 -19.17 1.87
CA ASP A 74 3.77 -20.36 1.87
C ASP A 74 3.03 -21.60 2.44
N ASP A 75 2.00 -21.43 3.28
CA ASP A 75 1.11 -22.52 3.74
C ASP A 75 0.10 -23.01 2.68
N GLY A 76 0.06 -22.38 1.50
CA GLY A 76 -0.84 -22.68 0.38
C GLY A 76 -2.16 -21.91 0.40
N THR A 77 -2.41 -21.07 1.40
CA THR A 77 -3.56 -20.14 1.40
C THR A 77 -3.28 -18.90 0.54
N THR A 78 -4.28 -18.06 0.31
CA THR A 78 -4.14 -16.84 -0.48
C THR A 78 -4.78 -15.66 0.23
N GLY A 79 -4.23 -14.48 0.06
CA GLY A 79 -4.76 -13.26 0.64
C GLY A 79 -4.31 -13.02 2.08
N GLU A 80 -5.11 -12.24 2.81
CA GLU A 80 -4.78 -11.87 4.19
C GLU A 80 -4.90 -13.04 5.16
N HIS A 81 -3.93 -13.14 6.07
CA HIS A 81 -4.03 -13.98 7.25
C HIS A 81 -4.63 -13.20 8.44
N TRP A 82 -4.31 -11.91 8.56
CA TRP A 82 -4.92 -10.98 9.51
C TRP A 82 -5.52 -9.78 8.81
N ASN A 83 -6.74 -9.40 9.19
CA ASN A 83 -7.37 -8.17 8.70
C ASN A 83 -6.76 -6.91 9.35
N ILE A 84 -7.18 -5.74 8.87
CA ILE A 84 -6.64 -4.44 9.33
C ILE A 84 -6.94 -4.23 10.82
N GLU A 85 -8.12 -4.61 11.29
CA GLU A 85 -8.52 -4.46 12.69
C GLU A 85 -7.64 -5.32 13.62
N GLU A 86 -7.38 -6.56 13.23
CA GLU A 86 -6.51 -7.50 13.95
C GLU A 86 -5.07 -7.01 14.00
N THR A 87 -4.50 -6.66 12.85
CA THR A 87 -3.11 -6.13 12.79
C THR A 87 -2.98 -4.83 13.60
N THR A 88 -3.99 -3.96 13.58
CA THR A 88 -4.02 -2.73 14.38
C THR A 88 -4.11 -3.01 15.88
N ALA A 89 -4.93 -4.00 16.28
CA ALA A 89 -5.01 -4.42 17.68
C ALA A 89 -3.67 -4.99 18.17
N VAL A 90 -3.02 -5.82 17.35
CA VAL A 90 -1.69 -6.36 17.60
C VAL A 90 -0.65 -5.25 17.76
N ALA A 91 -0.65 -4.25 16.89
CA ALA A 91 0.26 -3.10 16.99
C ALA A 91 0.10 -2.37 18.33
N LYS A 92 -1.15 -2.11 18.75
CA LYS A 92 -1.45 -1.45 20.03
C LYS A 92 -0.97 -2.28 21.23
N GLN A 93 -1.26 -3.58 21.24
CA GLN A 93 -0.85 -4.49 22.33
C GLN A 93 0.67 -4.61 22.47
N ASN A 94 1.40 -4.44 21.36
CA ASN A 94 2.86 -4.57 21.31
C ASN A 94 3.59 -3.22 21.31
N ASN A 95 2.89 -2.12 21.65
CA ASN A 95 3.44 -0.77 21.71
C ASN A 95 4.19 -0.35 20.42
N ILE A 96 3.63 -0.73 19.27
CA ILE A 96 4.16 -0.33 17.96
C ILE A 96 3.65 1.07 17.65
N VAL A 97 4.60 1.99 17.44
CA VAL A 97 4.30 3.42 17.22
C VAL A 97 4.32 3.70 15.73
N PHE A 98 3.18 4.15 15.20
CA PHE A 98 3.08 4.64 13.83
C PHE A 98 3.67 6.05 13.73
N GLY A 99 4.73 6.18 12.95
CA GLY A 99 5.44 7.45 12.74
C GLY A 99 6.16 7.44 11.39
N ASN A 100 7.18 6.59 11.26
CA ASN A 100 7.90 6.40 10.00
C ASN A 100 7.16 5.50 9.00
N PHE A 101 6.13 4.81 9.48
CA PHE A 101 5.19 3.99 8.72
C PHE A 101 3.79 4.15 9.33
N ASN A 102 2.75 3.83 8.57
CA ASN A 102 1.37 3.93 9.02
C ASN A 102 0.73 2.55 9.29
N GLN A 103 -0.53 2.53 9.72
CA GLN A 103 -1.26 1.30 10.03
C GLN A 103 -1.41 0.36 8.82
N PHE A 104 -1.44 0.89 7.60
CA PHE A 104 -1.60 0.11 6.38
C PHE A 104 -0.28 -0.50 5.91
N ASP A 105 0.84 0.21 6.12
CA ASP A 105 2.17 -0.37 5.96
C ASP A 105 2.40 -1.51 6.96
N TRP A 106 1.93 -1.34 8.19
CA TRP A 106 1.95 -2.40 9.21
C TRP A 106 1.12 -3.61 8.81
N TYR A 107 -0.14 -3.39 8.41
CA TYR A 107 -1.03 -4.44 7.92
C TYR A 107 -0.43 -5.22 6.74
N TYR A 108 0.09 -4.51 5.73
CA TYR A 108 0.77 -5.14 4.59
C TYR A 108 1.98 -5.94 5.05
N THR A 109 2.86 -5.35 5.87
CA THR A 109 4.11 -6.00 6.27
C THR A 109 3.85 -7.24 7.11
N LEU A 110 2.92 -7.18 8.06
CA LEU A 110 2.65 -8.33 8.92
C LEU A 110 2.10 -9.51 8.12
N ASN A 111 1.20 -9.25 7.15
CA ASN A 111 0.72 -10.28 6.23
C ASN A 111 1.79 -10.75 5.25
N MET A 112 2.68 -9.87 4.77
CA MET A 112 3.80 -10.25 3.90
C MET A 112 4.77 -11.20 4.63
N ILE A 113 5.15 -10.88 5.87
CA ILE A 113 6.00 -11.77 6.68
C ILE A 113 5.30 -13.09 6.97
N TYR A 114 3.97 -13.10 7.15
CA TYR A 114 3.22 -14.37 7.20
C TYR A 114 3.33 -15.15 5.90
N SER A 115 3.06 -14.48 4.78
CA SER A 115 3.08 -15.07 3.44
C SER A 115 4.41 -15.79 3.19
N ASP A 116 5.54 -15.13 3.47
CA ASP A 116 6.88 -15.67 3.20
C ASP A 116 7.36 -16.71 4.23
N PHE A 117 6.93 -16.61 5.49
CA PHE A 117 7.51 -17.40 6.60
C PHE A 117 6.51 -18.30 7.33
N SER A 118 5.31 -18.52 6.79
CA SER A 118 4.26 -19.29 7.47
C SER A 118 4.68 -20.72 7.84
N LYS A 119 5.43 -21.42 6.98
CA LYS A 119 5.98 -22.74 7.32
C LYS A 119 7.14 -22.71 8.31
N VAL A 120 7.85 -21.58 8.43
CA VAL A 120 9.01 -21.43 9.32
C VAL A 120 8.56 -21.10 10.74
N PHE A 121 7.66 -20.14 10.90
CA PHE A 121 7.20 -19.69 12.21
C PHE A 121 5.94 -20.44 12.68
N GLY A 122 5.20 -21.07 11.78
CA GLY A 122 3.98 -21.82 12.10
C GLY A 122 2.98 -20.93 12.83
N SER A 123 2.46 -21.39 13.95
CA SER A 123 1.50 -20.65 14.78
C SER A 123 2.12 -19.61 15.71
N ASN A 124 3.43 -19.34 15.63
CA ASN A 124 4.11 -18.40 16.52
C ASN A 124 3.90 -16.94 16.08
N THR A 125 2.73 -16.38 16.40
CA THR A 125 2.36 -14.98 16.11
C THR A 125 3.41 -13.97 16.57
N GLU A 126 4.06 -14.21 17.71
CA GLU A 126 5.06 -13.30 18.28
C GLU A 126 6.28 -13.13 17.37
N MET A 127 6.70 -14.18 16.66
CA MET A 127 7.80 -14.11 15.69
C MET A 127 7.46 -13.22 14.50
N TYR A 128 6.26 -13.37 13.91
CA TYR A 128 5.83 -12.49 12.81
C TYR A 128 5.81 -11.02 13.25
N ILE A 129 5.30 -10.73 14.45
CA ILE A 129 5.26 -9.36 14.99
C ILE A 129 6.67 -8.80 15.13
N LYS A 130 7.60 -9.54 15.74
CA LYS A 130 8.99 -9.10 15.95
C LYS A 130 9.72 -8.86 14.63
N VAL A 131 9.55 -9.76 13.67
CA VAL A 131 10.19 -9.66 12.36
C VAL A 131 9.58 -8.52 11.55
N ALA A 132 8.25 -8.41 11.46
CA ALA A 132 7.59 -7.32 10.76
C ALA A 132 7.96 -5.95 11.33
N LYS A 133 8.03 -5.83 12.66
CA LYS A 133 8.49 -4.60 13.32
C LYS A 133 9.94 -4.28 12.96
N SER A 134 10.84 -5.25 13.11
CA SER A 134 12.26 -5.06 12.78
C SER A 134 12.45 -4.70 11.31
N TRP A 135 11.71 -5.36 10.42
CA TRP A 135 11.69 -5.07 9.00
C TRP A 135 11.22 -3.64 8.73
N LEU A 136 10.16 -3.15 9.38
CA LEU A 136 9.62 -1.78 9.27
C LEU A 136 10.48 -0.70 9.93
N GLU A 137 11.24 -1.04 10.96
CA GLU A 137 12.10 -0.11 11.71
C GLU A 137 13.56 -0.11 11.24
N ASP A 138 13.93 -0.95 10.28
CA ASP A 138 15.25 -0.93 9.64
C ASP A 138 15.64 0.50 9.22
N LYS A 139 16.75 0.97 9.80
CA LYS A 139 17.29 2.33 9.69
C LYS A 139 18.05 2.54 8.39
N ASP A 140 18.51 1.46 7.76
CA ASP A 140 19.25 1.50 6.51
C ASP A 140 18.31 1.54 5.29
N ALA A 141 17.02 1.23 5.51
CA ALA A 141 16.01 1.25 4.47
C ALA A 141 15.41 2.66 4.25
N PRO A 142 15.02 3.00 3.01
CA PRO A 142 14.43 4.29 2.71
C PRO A 142 13.06 4.47 3.36
N LYS A 143 12.63 5.73 3.50
CA LYS A 143 11.24 6.05 3.86
C LYS A 143 10.28 5.35 2.88
N GLY A 144 9.16 4.86 3.40
CA GLY A 144 8.13 4.23 2.58
C GLY A 144 8.50 2.86 2.04
N LYS A 145 9.46 2.16 2.67
CA LYS A 145 9.97 0.87 2.17
C LYS A 145 8.91 -0.20 1.93
N ALA A 146 7.85 -0.27 2.75
CA ALA A 146 6.75 -1.23 2.53
C ALA A 146 6.13 -1.03 1.14
N TYR A 147 5.77 0.20 0.82
CA TYR A 147 5.19 0.57 -0.46
C TYR A 147 6.19 0.40 -1.61
N LYS A 148 7.45 0.84 -1.43
CA LYS A 148 8.51 0.68 -2.44
C LYS A 148 8.81 -0.79 -2.75
N TYR A 149 8.88 -1.63 -1.72
CA TYR A 149 9.10 -3.06 -1.85
C TYR A 149 8.01 -3.71 -2.70
N TYR A 150 6.74 -3.45 -2.37
CA TYR A 150 5.60 -3.93 -3.14
C TYR A 150 5.61 -3.47 -4.61
N LYS A 151 5.97 -2.20 -4.86
CA LYS A 151 6.11 -1.68 -6.22
C LYS A 151 7.16 -2.46 -7.02
N MET A 152 8.34 -2.66 -6.43
CA MET A 152 9.44 -3.39 -7.07
C MET A 152 9.05 -4.84 -7.40
N THR A 153 8.39 -5.55 -6.48
CA THR A 153 8.00 -6.95 -6.70
C THR A 153 6.91 -7.08 -7.77
N ARG A 154 5.97 -6.12 -7.86
CA ARG A 154 4.96 -6.09 -8.93
C ARG A 154 5.52 -5.77 -10.31
N GLU A 155 6.46 -4.83 -10.40
CA GLU A 155 7.07 -4.42 -11.67
C GLU A 155 7.93 -5.53 -12.28
N GLN A 156 8.51 -6.39 -11.45
CA GLN A 156 9.33 -7.53 -11.91
C GLN A 156 8.52 -8.74 -12.39
N GLY A 157 7.18 -8.69 -12.35
CA GLY A 157 6.32 -9.79 -12.81
C GLY A 157 6.50 -11.08 -11.99
N VAL A 158 7.07 -10.98 -10.78
CA VAL A 158 7.17 -12.10 -9.85
C VAL A 158 5.77 -12.32 -9.30
N ASN A 159 5.03 -13.24 -9.93
CA ASN A 159 3.97 -13.95 -9.24
C ASN A 159 4.66 -14.71 -8.10
N VAL A 160 4.65 -14.13 -6.90
CA VAL A 160 4.86 -14.89 -5.67
C VAL A 160 3.62 -15.73 -5.46
#